data_AF-A0A8H4VWA6-F1
#
_entry.id   AF-A0A8H4VWA6-F1
#
_cell.length_a   1.000
_cell.length_b   1.000
_cell.length_c   1.000
_cell.angle_alpha   90.00
_cell.angle_beta   90.00
_cell.angle_gamma   90.00
#
_symmetry.space_group_name_H-M   'P 1'
#
loop_
_entity.id
_entity.type
_entity.pdbx_description
1 polymer ?
#
loop_
_entity_poly.entity_id
_entity_poly.type
_entity_poly.pdbx_seq_one_letter_code
_entity_poly.pdbx_strand_id
1 'polypeptide(L)'
;MAFPTIHKKPYTSRPSDDDSTEATPPPEYVENVLPDKRLHVLKLISHGHSPPLNPAPHLKFDVRSLPNLPKHIRDAHNGTSKRLQEWLLRDSDFVVQRDMIVAGIRIVTGEIWGIGHEQTEIVEEVPGRAGKQRSWLSQDEDQDVVREVIREEGGEAEGMEDLTDESGPPADAEWSELPSHFSQIEIRVGISCAMGRHRSVAMVENIAREEWPGWEVRVEHRDIAKKSHNRKKSSGRKSRGIRGGSSGHHEDYDSC
;
A
#
# COMPACT_ATOMS: atom_id res chain seq x y z
N MET A 1 -37.57 -17.28 30.24
CA MET A 1 -36.68 -16.30 29.59
C MET A 1 -37.56 -15.19 29.06
N ALA A 2 -37.53 -14.01 29.69
CA ALA A 2 -38.45 -12.91 29.43
C ALA A 2 -37.91 -11.98 28.34
N PHE A 3 -38.74 -11.64 27.36
CA PHE A 3 -38.40 -10.71 26.28
C PHE A 3 -38.55 -9.25 26.75
N PRO A 4 -37.62 -8.34 26.40
CA PRO A 4 -37.73 -6.93 26.77
C PRO A 4 -38.87 -6.25 26.01
N THR A 5 -39.72 -5.57 26.77
CA THR A 5 -40.89 -4.82 26.29
C THR A 5 -40.43 -3.49 25.70
N ILE A 6 -40.71 -3.26 24.42
CA ILE A 6 -40.39 -2.01 23.72
C ILE A 6 -41.48 -0.98 24.03
N HIS A 7 -41.15 0.01 24.86
CA HIS A 7 -41.99 1.19 25.10
C HIS A 7 -41.92 2.15 23.91
N LYS A 8 -43.04 2.25 23.17
CA LYS A 8 -43.26 3.28 22.15
C LYS A 8 -43.56 4.60 22.85
N LYS A 9 -42.69 5.61 22.68
CA LYS A 9 -42.94 6.96 23.18
C LYS A 9 -44.01 7.66 22.31
N PRO A 10 -44.91 8.45 22.92
CA PRO A 10 -45.94 9.19 22.20
C PRO A 10 -45.35 10.34 21.37
N TYR A 11 -45.92 10.53 20.19
CA TYR A 11 -45.58 11.58 19.23
C TYR A 11 -46.14 12.90 19.74
N THR A 12 -45.27 13.82 20.17
CA THR A 12 -45.67 15.17 20.58
C THR A 12 -45.88 16.03 19.35
N SER A 13 -47.11 16.52 19.20
CA SER A 13 -47.56 17.45 18.17
C SER A 13 -46.66 18.68 18.08
N ARG A 14 -46.21 18.98 16.87
CA ARG A 14 -45.36 20.11 16.53
C ARG A 14 -46.22 21.38 16.44
N PRO A 15 -45.86 22.51 17.09
CA PRO A 15 -46.55 23.78 16.91
C PRO A 15 -46.33 24.32 15.49
N SER A 16 -47.39 24.88 14.92
CA SER A 16 -47.38 25.57 13.64
C SER A 16 -47.11 27.05 13.90
N ASP A 17 -45.84 27.44 13.85
CA ASP A 17 -45.45 28.84 13.89
C ASP A 17 -45.28 29.35 12.44
N ASP A 18 -46.25 30.16 12.05
CA ASP A 18 -46.34 30.96 10.84
C ASP A 18 -45.61 32.28 11.12
N ASP A 19 -44.28 32.29 10.98
CA ASP A 19 -43.48 33.51 11.06
C ASP A 19 -42.74 33.69 9.73
N SER A 20 -43.35 34.51 8.87
CA SER A 20 -42.79 34.95 7.59
C SER A 20 -41.64 35.92 7.83
N THR A 21 -40.50 35.39 8.27
CA THR A 21 -39.24 36.12 8.26
C THR A 21 -38.66 36.08 6.85
N GLU A 22 -38.58 37.26 6.26
CA GLU A 22 -37.92 37.61 5.00
C GLU A 22 -36.56 36.91 4.92
N ALA A 23 -36.53 35.82 4.16
CA ALA A 23 -35.36 34.96 4.03
C ALA A 23 -34.27 35.69 3.25
N THR A 24 -33.40 36.38 3.97
CA THR A 24 -32.11 36.84 3.45
C THR A 24 -31.46 35.64 2.75
N PRO A 25 -31.14 35.71 1.45
CA PRO A 25 -30.47 34.62 0.77
C PRO A 25 -29.23 34.28 1.59
N PRO A 26 -28.99 32.99 1.92
CA PRO A 26 -27.80 32.60 2.66
C PRO A 26 -26.60 33.22 1.95
N PRO A 27 -25.66 33.85 2.68
CA PRO A 27 -24.46 34.38 2.05
C PRO A 27 -23.92 33.26 1.18
N GLU A 28 -23.67 33.59 -0.08
CA GLU A 28 -23.12 32.69 -1.08
C GLU A 28 -21.81 32.19 -0.49
N TYR A 29 -21.88 31.09 0.26
CA TYR A 29 -20.74 30.41 0.82
C TYR A 29 -20.04 29.91 -0.42
N VAL A 30 -19.07 30.70 -0.87
CA VAL A 30 -18.07 30.30 -1.83
C VAL A 30 -17.66 28.92 -1.40
N GLU A 31 -18.13 27.91 -2.14
CA GLU A 31 -17.57 26.58 -2.08
C GLU A 31 -16.11 26.82 -2.41
N ASN A 32 -15.30 27.03 -1.38
CA ASN A 32 -13.88 26.90 -1.43
C ASN A 32 -13.69 25.42 -1.70
N VAL A 33 -13.82 25.05 -2.98
CA VAL A 33 -13.46 23.76 -3.53
C VAL A 33 -12.01 23.63 -3.14
N LEU A 34 -11.78 22.98 -1.99
CA LEU A 34 -10.46 22.71 -1.48
C LEU A 34 -9.73 22.08 -2.67
N PRO A 35 -8.62 22.67 -3.14
CA PRO A 35 -7.94 22.15 -4.31
C PRO A 35 -7.67 20.68 -4.04
N ASP A 36 -8.12 19.81 -4.97
CA ASP A 36 -7.93 18.37 -4.88
C ASP A 36 -6.44 18.12 -4.69
N LYS A 37 -6.03 17.95 -3.42
CA LYS A 37 -4.64 17.71 -3.06
C LYS A 37 -4.32 16.35 -3.66
N ARG A 38 -3.62 16.34 -4.79
CA ARG A 38 -3.18 15.10 -5.45
C ARG A 38 -2.22 14.40 -4.52
N LEU A 39 -2.73 13.43 -3.76
CA LEU A 39 -1.93 12.62 -2.86
C LEU A 39 -0.98 11.75 -3.68
N HIS A 40 0.26 11.64 -3.22
CA HIS A 40 1.22 10.68 -3.77
C HIS A 40 0.72 9.25 -3.51
N VAL A 41 1.14 8.28 -4.32
CA VAL A 41 0.65 6.90 -4.20
C VAL A 41 1.74 6.00 -3.62
N LEU A 42 1.44 5.34 -2.50
CA LEU A 42 2.27 4.30 -1.93
C LEU A 42 1.68 2.93 -2.29
N LYS A 43 2.25 2.28 -3.30
CA LYS A 43 1.80 0.98 -3.79
C LYS A 43 2.55 -0.17 -3.11
N LEU A 44 1.90 -0.86 -2.19
CA LEU A 44 2.42 -2.02 -1.47
C LEU A 44 2.04 -3.32 -2.20
N ILE A 45 3.04 -4.08 -2.64
CA ILE A 45 2.86 -5.26 -3.50
C ILE A 45 3.43 -6.49 -2.81
N SER A 46 2.57 -7.43 -2.42
CA SER A 46 3.04 -8.73 -1.93
C SER A 46 3.21 -9.70 -3.10
N HIS A 47 4.33 -10.42 -3.15
CA HIS A 47 4.58 -11.41 -4.18
C HIS A 47 5.44 -12.60 -3.71
N GLY A 48 5.54 -13.63 -4.55
CA GLY A 48 6.45 -14.75 -4.44
C GLY A 48 7.82 -14.40 -5.03
N HIS A 49 8.87 -15.02 -4.52
CA HIS A 49 10.25 -14.77 -4.92
C HIS A 49 10.48 -14.91 -6.43
N SER A 50 9.75 -15.82 -7.08
CA SER A 50 9.81 -16.04 -8.52
C SER A 50 8.39 -16.15 -9.10
N PRO A 51 8.12 -15.57 -10.29
CA PRO A 51 9.00 -14.68 -11.06
C PRO A 51 9.19 -13.30 -10.38
N PRO A 52 10.17 -12.47 -10.78
CA PRO A 52 10.27 -11.09 -10.32
C PRO A 52 9.06 -10.25 -10.77
N LEU A 53 8.80 -9.13 -10.09
CA LEU A 53 7.75 -8.19 -10.49
C LEU A 53 8.15 -7.44 -11.77
N ASN A 54 7.17 -7.24 -12.67
CA ASN A 54 7.29 -6.37 -13.84
C ASN A 54 6.09 -5.38 -13.84
N PRO A 55 6.30 -4.06 -13.69
CA PRO A 55 7.59 -3.39 -13.53
C PRO A 55 8.27 -3.73 -12.20
N ALA A 56 9.57 -3.47 -12.11
CA ALA A 56 10.32 -3.64 -10.87
C ALA A 56 9.82 -2.64 -9.79
N PRO A 57 9.73 -3.04 -8.51
CA PRO A 57 9.42 -2.12 -7.43
C PRO A 57 10.65 -1.25 -7.11
N HIS A 58 10.39 -0.04 -6.62
CA HIS A 58 11.38 0.92 -6.14
C HIS A 58 12.08 0.40 -4.88
N LEU A 59 11.33 -0.20 -3.95
CA LEU A 59 11.86 -0.83 -2.73
C LEU A 59 11.55 -2.33 -2.73
N LYS A 60 12.50 -3.16 -2.29
CA LYS A 60 12.38 -4.62 -2.25
C LYS A 60 12.73 -5.14 -0.86
N PHE A 61 11.82 -5.91 -0.28
CA PHE A 61 12.03 -6.55 1.02
C PHE A 61 11.78 -8.06 0.91
N ASP A 62 12.72 -8.86 1.41
CA ASP A 62 12.60 -10.31 1.47
C ASP A 62 12.28 -10.74 2.90
N VAL A 63 11.15 -11.42 3.07
CA VAL A 63 10.67 -11.90 4.38
C VAL A 63 10.73 -13.44 4.49
N ARG A 64 11.60 -14.09 3.69
CA ARG A 64 11.80 -15.55 3.76
C ARG A 64 12.56 -16.00 5.01
N SER A 65 13.35 -15.12 5.63
CA SER A 65 14.06 -15.36 6.89
C SER A 65 13.11 -15.57 8.07
N LEU A 66 11.87 -15.07 7.99
CA LEU A 66 10.88 -15.22 9.04
C LEU A 66 10.49 -16.69 9.26
N PRO A 67 10.12 -17.07 10.49
CA PRO A 67 9.82 -18.45 10.85
C PRO A 67 8.72 -19.06 9.98
N ASN A 68 8.88 -20.36 9.71
CA ASN A 68 7.96 -21.09 8.85
C ASN A 68 6.66 -21.41 9.59
N LEU A 69 5.54 -21.13 8.95
CA LEU A 69 4.22 -21.37 9.52
C LEU A 69 3.95 -22.87 9.71
N PRO A 70 3.25 -23.27 10.79
CA PRO A 70 2.78 -24.64 10.96
C PRO A 70 1.96 -25.09 9.75
N LYS A 71 2.21 -26.33 9.28
CA LYS A 71 1.63 -26.87 8.05
C LYS A 71 0.10 -26.70 7.99
N HIS A 72 -0.60 -27.06 9.05
CA HIS A 72 -2.06 -26.99 9.10
C HIS A 72 -2.60 -25.56 8.95
N ILE A 73 -1.88 -24.53 9.43
CA ILE A 73 -2.24 -23.12 9.24
C ILE A 73 -1.97 -22.71 7.79
N ARG A 74 -0.80 -23.07 7.26
CA ARG A 74 -0.37 -22.72 5.90
C ARG A 74 -1.32 -23.26 4.83
N ASP A 75 -1.85 -24.46 5.04
CA ASP A 75 -2.75 -25.12 4.08
C ASP A 75 -4.19 -24.55 4.16
N ALA A 76 -4.64 -24.16 5.35
CA ALA A 76 -5.99 -23.65 5.58
C ALA A 76 -6.16 -22.15 5.31
N HIS A 77 -5.08 -21.38 5.46
CA HIS A 77 -5.14 -19.92 5.55
C HIS A 77 -4.13 -19.23 4.62
N ASN A 78 -4.44 -17.98 4.27
CA ASN A 78 -3.57 -17.07 3.52
C ASN A 78 -3.27 -15.82 4.37
N GLY A 79 -2.36 -14.96 3.88
CA GLY A 79 -1.90 -13.77 4.62
C GLY A 79 -3.01 -12.76 4.98
N THR A 80 -4.14 -12.79 4.29
CA THR A 80 -5.30 -11.91 4.57
C THR A 80 -6.19 -12.43 5.70
N SER A 81 -5.98 -13.68 6.15
CA SER A 81 -6.84 -14.27 7.18
C SER A 81 -6.44 -13.81 8.58
N LYS A 82 -7.44 -13.41 9.39
CA LYS A 82 -7.24 -12.96 10.77
C LYS A 82 -6.45 -13.97 11.62
N ARG A 83 -6.78 -15.26 11.51
CA ARG A 83 -6.11 -16.33 12.27
C ARG A 83 -4.61 -16.46 11.97
N LEU A 84 -4.22 -16.30 10.70
CA LEU A 84 -2.80 -16.33 10.33
C LEU A 84 -2.09 -15.05 10.76
N GLN A 85 -2.74 -13.88 10.63
CA GLN A 85 -2.19 -12.61 11.12
C GLN A 85 -1.94 -12.63 12.63
N GLU A 86 -2.90 -13.11 13.43
CA GLU A 86 -2.73 -13.26 14.87
C GLU A 86 -1.59 -14.19 15.25
N TRP A 87 -1.37 -15.27 14.47
CA TRP A 87 -0.25 -16.18 14.71
C TRP A 87 1.08 -15.49 14.44
N LEU A 88 1.21 -14.76 13.31
CA LEU A 88 2.44 -14.06 12.96
C LEU A 88 2.74 -12.90 13.92
N LEU A 89 1.73 -12.18 14.41
CA LEU A 89 1.93 -11.07 15.35
C LEU A 89 2.35 -11.51 16.76
N ARG A 90 2.23 -12.80 17.10
CA ARG A 90 2.79 -13.35 18.35
C ARG A 90 4.30 -13.55 18.25
N ASP A 91 4.84 -13.53 17.05
CA ASP A 91 6.26 -13.72 16.79
C ASP A 91 6.99 -12.38 16.80
N SER A 92 7.97 -12.24 17.69
CA SER A 92 8.77 -11.02 17.80
C SER A 92 9.53 -10.71 16.52
N ASP A 93 10.03 -11.73 15.83
CA ASP A 93 10.85 -11.54 14.63
C ASP A 93 10.02 -10.96 13.48
N PHE A 94 8.74 -11.36 13.40
CA PHE A 94 7.80 -10.78 12.45
C PHE A 94 7.55 -9.30 12.73
N VAL A 95 7.35 -8.94 14.00
CA VAL A 95 7.09 -7.55 14.42
C VAL A 95 8.33 -6.67 14.18
N VAL A 96 9.51 -7.13 14.58
CA VAL A 96 10.77 -6.42 14.34
C VAL A 96 11.00 -6.22 12.83
N GLN A 97 10.80 -7.27 12.02
CA GLN A 97 10.94 -7.15 10.57
C GLN A 97 9.92 -6.17 9.97
N ARG A 98 8.67 -6.16 10.45
CA ARG A 98 7.65 -5.19 10.03
C ARG A 98 8.11 -3.77 10.32
N ASP A 99 8.57 -3.51 11.54
CA ASP A 99 8.94 -2.16 11.99
C ASP A 99 10.17 -1.64 11.23
N MET A 100 11.15 -2.50 10.95
CA MET A 100 12.28 -2.16 10.08
C MET A 100 11.84 -1.79 8.66
N ILE A 101 10.89 -2.53 8.07
CA ILE A 101 10.36 -2.21 6.74
C ILE A 101 9.59 -0.88 6.77
N VAL A 102 8.75 -0.66 7.79
CA VAL A 102 8.00 0.60 7.95
C VAL A 102 8.96 1.78 8.07
N ALA A 103 10.01 1.67 8.88
CA ALA A 103 11.04 2.70 9.01
C ALA A 103 11.73 2.98 7.66
N GLY A 104 12.11 1.94 6.92
CA GLY A 104 12.72 2.09 5.59
C GLY A 104 11.82 2.80 4.58
N ILE A 105 10.52 2.46 4.55
CA ILE A 105 9.55 3.16 3.67
C ILE A 105 9.39 4.61 4.10
N ARG A 106 9.31 4.88 5.42
CA ARG A 106 9.13 6.23 5.97
C ARG A 106 10.25 7.18 5.58
N ILE A 107 11.50 6.71 5.59
CA ILE A 107 12.66 7.50 5.14
C ILE A 107 12.43 7.99 3.71
N VAL A 108 12.14 7.08 2.79
CA VAL A 108 11.95 7.40 1.36
C VAL A 108 10.71 8.28 1.13
N THR A 109 9.59 7.99 1.79
CA THR A 109 8.38 8.82 1.66
C THR A 109 8.55 10.21 2.27
N GLY A 110 9.36 10.32 3.34
CA GLY A 110 9.63 11.57 4.04
C GLY A 110 10.55 12.49 3.25
N GLU A 111 11.57 11.94 2.59
CA GLU A 111 12.43 12.69 1.65
C GLU A 111 11.59 13.33 0.54
N ILE A 112 10.69 12.55 -0.07
CA ILE A 112 9.81 13.05 -1.14
C ILE A 112 8.82 14.10 -0.62
N TRP A 113 8.26 13.90 0.56
CA TRP A 113 7.35 14.87 1.17
C TRP A 113 8.05 16.19 1.53
N GLY A 114 9.28 16.12 2.05
CA GLY A 114 10.08 17.30 2.40
C GLY A 114 10.41 18.17 1.19
N ILE A 115 10.76 17.56 0.06
CA ILE A 115 11.08 18.26 -1.19
C ILE A 115 9.88 19.08 -1.71
N GLY A 116 8.64 18.58 -1.53
CA GLY A 116 7.43 19.28 -1.97
C GLY A 116 6.99 20.45 -1.07
N HIS A 117 7.34 20.40 0.22
CA HIS A 117 6.89 21.41 1.19
C HIS A 117 7.77 22.67 1.17
N GLU A 118 9.06 22.54 0.85
CA GLU A 118 9.98 23.69 0.75
C GLU A 118 9.63 24.63 -0.41
N GLN A 119 8.96 24.13 -1.47
CA GLN A 119 8.51 24.97 -2.59
C GLN A 119 7.17 25.68 -2.35
N THR A 120 6.35 25.23 -1.39
CA THR A 120 5.06 25.85 -1.09
C THR A 120 5.15 26.96 -0.04
N GLU A 121 6.25 27.02 0.73
CA GLU A 121 6.44 28.04 1.77
C GLU A 121 7.04 29.37 1.24
N ILE A 122 7.42 29.44 -0.05
CA ILE A 122 8.05 30.64 -0.65
C ILE A 122 7.02 31.65 -1.25
N VAL A 123 5.70 31.39 -1.18
CA VAL A 123 4.67 32.31 -1.74
C VAL A 123 3.84 33.04 -0.66
N GLU A 124 4.12 32.87 0.63
CA GLU A 124 3.47 33.67 1.68
C GLU A 124 4.47 34.64 2.36
N GLU A 125 5.11 35.51 1.57
CA GLU A 125 5.71 36.73 2.12
C GLU A 125 4.60 37.70 2.56
N VAL A 126 4.14 37.55 3.79
CA VAL A 126 3.56 38.66 4.55
C VAL A 126 4.73 39.50 5.09
N PRO A 127 4.88 40.78 4.68
CA PRO A 127 5.96 41.61 5.16
C PRO A 127 5.70 42.02 6.61
N GLY A 128 6.56 41.55 7.51
CA GLY A 128 6.86 42.28 8.74
C GLY A 128 6.84 41.45 10.02
N ARG A 129 8.01 40.98 10.43
CA ARG A 129 8.54 41.26 11.79
C ARG A 129 9.98 40.80 11.92
N ALA A 130 10.85 41.79 12.12
CA ALA A 130 12.23 41.62 12.54
C ALA A 130 12.30 40.92 13.90
N GLY A 131 13.18 39.92 14.05
CA GLY A 131 13.44 39.37 15.37
C GLY A 131 14.29 38.11 15.49
N LYS A 132 15.61 38.29 15.39
CA LYS A 132 16.62 37.68 16.28
C LYS A 132 17.00 36.20 16.06
N GLN A 133 18.13 36.05 15.38
CA GLN A 133 18.94 34.84 15.26
C GLN A 133 19.32 34.24 16.63
N ARG A 134 19.25 32.91 16.75
CA ARG A 134 20.09 32.14 17.68
C ARG A 134 20.68 30.92 16.98
N SER A 135 21.99 31.04 16.77
CA SER A 135 22.97 30.01 16.47
C SER A 135 22.99 28.93 17.56
N TRP A 136 23.05 27.66 17.12
CA TRP A 136 23.56 26.52 17.89
C TRP A 136 24.32 25.57 16.94
N LEU A 137 25.61 25.89 16.76
CA LEU A 137 26.75 24.94 16.66
C LEU A 137 26.76 24.05 17.93
N SER A 138 27.24 22.82 18.03
CA SER A 138 27.93 21.80 17.23
C SER A 138 27.50 20.44 17.85
N GLN A 139 27.86 19.23 17.44
CA GLN A 139 29.19 18.60 17.53
C GLN A 139 28.93 17.07 17.43
N ASP A 140 29.41 16.38 16.39
CA ASP A 140 30.56 15.45 16.36
C ASP A 140 30.20 13.95 16.43
N GLU A 141 31.04 13.17 15.73
CA GLU A 141 31.39 11.74 15.86
C GLU A 141 30.86 10.73 14.80
N ASP A 142 31.78 10.45 13.87
CA ASP A 142 32.30 9.12 13.50
C ASP A 142 31.36 8.04 12.94
N GLN A 143 31.51 7.78 11.62
CA GLN A 143 31.67 6.40 11.15
C GLN A 143 32.41 6.31 9.81
N ASP A 144 33.64 5.83 9.92
CA ASP A 144 34.52 5.31 8.87
C ASP A 144 34.14 3.85 8.53
N VAL A 145 34.75 3.27 7.49
CA VAL A 145 34.56 1.89 6.95
C VAL A 145 33.29 1.77 6.05
N VAL A 146 33.36 1.68 4.71
CA VAL A 146 33.94 0.58 3.92
C VAL A 146 34.38 1.09 2.54
N ARG A 147 35.59 0.72 2.14
CA ARG A 147 36.22 0.97 0.83
C ARG A 147 36.16 -0.31 -0.01
N GLU A 148 36.22 -0.15 -1.33
CA GLU A 148 36.59 -1.13 -2.36
C GLU A 148 35.48 -2.07 -2.90
N VAL A 149 35.05 -1.91 -4.16
CA VAL A 149 35.66 -2.33 -5.44
C VAL A 149 34.57 -2.20 -6.51
N ILE A 150 34.63 -1.19 -7.39
CA ILE A 150 33.91 -1.24 -8.67
C ILE A 150 34.89 -0.92 -9.79
N ARG A 151 35.09 -1.94 -10.61
CA ARG A 151 35.96 -2.04 -11.78
C ARG A 151 35.36 -1.24 -12.93
N GLU A 152 36.15 -0.32 -13.47
CA GLU A 152 35.89 0.39 -14.72
C GLU A 152 36.21 -0.53 -15.91
N GLU A 153 35.25 -0.71 -16.81
CA GLU A 153 35.51 -1.16 -18.18
C GLU A 153 34.84 -0.18 -19.15
N GLY A 154 35.69 0.41 -19.99
CA GLY A 154 35.34 1.35 -21.03
C GLY A 154 34.53 0.72 -22.16
N GLY A 155 33.71 1.57 -22.77
CA GLY A 155 32.98 1.31 -24.00
C GLY A 155 32.81 2.61 -24.75
N GLU A 156 33.73 2.85 -25.67
CA GLU A 156 33.71 3.90 -26.69
C GLU A 156 32.62 3.58 -27.73
N ALA A 157 31.80 4.55 -28.11
CA ALA A 157 31.19 4.61 -29.43
C ALA A 157 30.60 6.00 -29.68
N GLU A 158 31.31 6.76 -30.50
CA GLU A 158 30.89 8.01 -31.12
C GLU A 158 29.71 7.77 -32.07
N GLY A 159 28.79 8.73 -32.14
CA GLY A 159 27.59 8.66 -32.98
C GLY A 159 26.92 10.02 -33.08
N MET A 160 27.59 10.92 -33.81
CA MET A 160 27.15 12.24 -34.20
C MET A 160 26.10 12.16 -35.31
N GLU A 161 24.91 12.72 -35.09
CA GLU A 161 24.10 13.25 -36.19
C GLU A 161 23.31 14.49 -35.78
N ASP A 162 23.56 15.52 -36.58
CA ASP A 162 23.08 16.88 -36.60
C ASP A 162 21.75 16.92 -37.37
N LEU A 163 20.67 17.30 -36.70
CA LEU A 163 19.42 17.72 -37.35
C LEU A 163 18.83 18.90 -36.58
N THR A 164 19.20 20.09 -37.06
CA THR A 164 18.52 21.35 -36.80
C THR A 164 17.27 21.43 -37.69
N ASP A 165 16.08 21.41 -37.09
CA ASP A 165 14.86 21.90 -37.74
C ASP A 165 14.23 22.97 -36.85
N GLU A 166 14.53 24.22 -37.20
CA GLU A 166 14.02 25.43 -36.60
C GLU A 166 12.63 25.74 -37.17
N SER A 167 11.62 25.05 -36.64
CA SER A 167 10.21 25.37 -36.88
C SER A 167 9.64 26.12 -35.68
N GLY A 168 9.63 27.45 -35.77
CA GLY A 168 9.12 28.35 -34.74
C GLY A 168 7.62 28.12 -34.45
N PRO A 169 7.18 28.17 -33.18
CA PRO A 169 5.78 27.93 -32.82
C PRO A 169 4.87 29.08 -33.28
N PRO A 170 3.66 28.78 -33.78
CA PRO A 170 2.70 29.80 -34.20
C PRO A 170 2.21 30.64 -33.01
N ALA A 171 2.06 31.95 -33.26
CA ALA A 171 1.87 33.01 -32.27
C ALA A 171 0.43 33.13 -31.72
N ASP A 172 -0.39 32.11 -31.88
CA ASP A 172 -1.79 32.04 -31.46
C ASP A 172 -2.08 30.84 -30.57
N ALA A 173 -1.06 30.33 -29.87
CA ALA A 173 -1.18 29.31 -28.82
C ALA A 173 -2.11 29.81 -27.69
N GLU A 174 -3.41 29.60 -27.93
CA GLU A 174 -4.46 29.33 -26.97
C GLU A 174 -3.83 28.71 -25.73
N TRP A 175 -4.00 29.37 -24.58
CA TRP A 175 -3.52 28.94 -23.26
C TRP A 175 -4.17 27.61 -22.88
N SER A 176 -3.78 26.57 -23.62
CA SER A 176 -4.22 25.20 -23.54
C SER A 176 -3.57 24.67 -22.28
N GLU A 177 -4.32 24.76 -21.19
CA GLU A 177 -4.16 23.96 -19.98
C GLU A 177 -2.69 23.65 -19.68
N LEU A 178 -1.95 24.66 -19.18
CA LEU A 178 -0.62 24.43 -18.63
C LEU A 178 -0.70 23.16 -17.79
N PRO A 179 -0.05 22.06 -18.23
CA PRO A 179 -0.34 20.77 -17.64
C PRO A 179 0.04 20.92 -16.19
N SER A 180 -0.96 20.81 -15.32
CA SER A 180 -0.83 20.94 -13.87
C SER A 180 0.06 19.78 -13.41
N HIS A 181 1.36 19.92 -13.65
CA HIS A 181 2.45 18.95 -13.58
C HIS A 181 2.93 18.76 -12.15
N PHE A 182 2.01 18.85 -11.19
CA PHE A 182 2.19 18.14 -9.92
C PHE A 182 2.01 16.66 -10.24
N SER A 183 3.09 16.10 -10.76
CA SER A 183 3.25 14.70 -11.14
C SER A 183 2.96 13.87 -9.91
N GLN A 184 1.86 13.12 -9.93
CA GLN A 184 1.54 12.23 -8.84
C GLN A 184 2.67 11.18 -8.72
N ILE A 185 3.52 11.34 -7.72
CA ILE A 185 4.64 10.41 -7.46
C ILE A 185 4.06 9.08 -6.99
N GLU A 186 4.45 7.98 -7.64
CA GLU A 186 4.11 6.61 -7.22
C GLU A 186 5.36 5.89 -6.72
N ILE A 187 5.37 5.49 -5.44
CA ILE A 187 6.37 4.56 -4.90
C ILE A 187 5.80 3.15 -4.91
N ARG A 188 6.62 2.18 -5.31
CA ARG A 188 6.24 0.76 -5.44
C ARG A 188 7.12 -0.05 -4.51
N VAL A 189 6.52 -0.69 -3.53
CA VAL A 189 7.21 -1.48 -2.51
C VAL A 189 6.87 -2.95 -2.71
N GLY A 190 7.84 -3.75 -3.12
CA GLY A 190 7.70 -5.20 -3.29
C GLY A 190 8.12 -5.94 -2.03
N ILE A 191 7.20 -6.70 -1.43
CA ILE A 191 7.48 -7.59 -0.30
C ILE A 191 7.35 -9.03 -0.77
N SER A 192 8.45 -9.78 -0.68
CA SER A 192 8.54 -11.13 -1.24
C SER A 192 8.66 -12.21 -0.17
N CYS A 193 7.97 -13.33 -0.38
CA CYS A 193 8.24 -14.57 0.37
C CYS A 193 8.37 -15.74 -0.61
N ALA A 194 8.52 -16.98 -0.12
CA ALA A 194 8.72 -18.14 -0.99
C ALA A 194 7.61 -18.29 -2.07
N MET A 195 6.34 -18.24 -1.67
CA MET A 195 5.19 -18.50 -2.56
C MET A 195 4.24 -17.31 -2.76
N GLY A 196 4.47 -16.18 -2.07
CA GLY A 196 3.61 -14.99 -2.19
C GLY A 196 2.21 -15.09 -1.59
N ARG A 197 1.91 -16.10 -0.76
CA ARG A 197 0.56 -16.37 -0.25
C ARG A 197 0.35 -16.11 1.25
N HIS A 198 1.44 -16.07 2.03
CA HIS A 198 1.37 -16.07 3.50
C HIS A 198 2.10 -14.86 4.08
N ARG A 199 3.40 -15.02 4.40
CA ARG A 199 4.21 -14.03 5.10
C ARG A 199 4.22 -12.66 4.42
N SER A 200 4.50 -12.60 3.12
CA SER A 200 4.54 -11.32 2.40
C SER A 200 3.19 -10.60 2.36
N VAL A 201 2.09 -11.35 2.22
CA VAL A 201 0.73 -10.80 2.21
C VAL A 201 0.38 -10.26 3.59
N ALA A 202 0.61 -11.05 4.64
CA ALA A 202 0.36 -10.62 6.00
C ALA A 202 1.20 -9.39 6.37
N MET A 203 2.45 -9.33 5.90
CA MET A 203 3.33 -8.19 6.10
C MET A 203 2.75 -6.92 5.44
N VAL A 204 2.37 -7.00 4.17
CA VAL A 204 1.74 -5.87 3.44
C VAL A 204 0.45 -5.41 4.12
N GLU A 205 -0.42 -6.34 4.53
CA GLU A 205 -1.68 -6.04 5.22
C GLU A 205 -1.47 -5.31 6.55
N ASN A 206 -0.38 -5.61 7.28
CA ASN A 206 -0.06 -4.91 8.51
C ASN A 206 0.53 -3.51 8.24
N ILE A 207 1.44 -3.39 7.27
CA ILE A 207 2.04 -2.10 6.88
C ILE A 207 0.97 -1.13 6.35
N ALA A 208 -0.02 -1.64 5.62
CA ALA A 208 -1.11 -0.83 5.08
C ALA A 208 -2.05 -0.25 6.15
N ARG A 209 -2.01 -0.75 7.39
CA ARG A 209 -2.78 -0.21 8.52
C ARG A 209 -2.08 0.94 9.24
N GLU A 210 -0.79 1.14 8.97
CA GLU A 210 -0.05 2.28 9.49
C GLU A 210 -0.55 3.58 8.83
N GLU A 211 -0.30 4.70 9.50
CA GLU A 211 -0.60 6.03 8.96
C GLU A 211 0.51 6.51 8.03
N TRP A 212 0.12 6.99 6.85
CA TRP A 212 1.01 7.51 5.80
C TRP A 212 0.56 8.92 5.38
N PRO A 213 0.95 9.97 6.13
CA PRO A 213 0.45 11.33 5.90
C PRO A 213 0.85 11.84 4.52
N GLY A 214 -0.13 12.28 3.72
CA GLY A 214 0.13 12.78 2.37
C GLY A 214 0.20 11.70 1.27
N TRP A 215 -0.01 10.44 1.64
CA TRP A 215 0.07 9.30 0.72
C TRP A 215 -1.24 8.52 0.66
N GLU A 216 -1.71 8.22 -0.55
CA GLU A 216 -2.74 7.23 -0.82
C GLU A 216 -2.10 5.83 -0.85
N VAL A 217 -2.45 4.97 0.10
CA VAL A 217 -1.92 3.61 0.17
C VAL A 217 -2.74 2.67 -0.69
N ARG A 218 -2.09 1.99 -1.64
CA ARG A 218 -2.70 0.96 -2.49
C ARG A 218 -2.07 -0.40 -2.25
N VAL A 219 -2.89 -1.39 -1.96
CA VAL A 219 -2.45 -2.77 -1.67
C VAL A 219 -2.73 -3.69 -2.86
N GLU A 220 -1.71 -4.42 -3.30
CA GLU A 220 -1.81 -5.42 -4.36
C GLU A 220 -1.21 -6.76 -3.93
N HIS A 221 -1.94 -7.86 -4.16
CA HIS A 221 -1.46 -9.21 -3.88
C HIS A 221 -1.38 -10.04 -5.15
N ARG A 222 -0.17 -10.18 -5.72
CA ARG A 222 0.05 -10.85 -7.01
C ARG A 222 -0.42 -12.31 -7.00
N ASP A 223 0.00 -13.08 -5.99
CA ASP A 223 -0.18 -14.54 -5.98
C ASP A 223 -1.43 -15.02 -5.20
N ILE A 224 -2.28 -14.08 -4.76
CA ILE A 224 -3.56 -14.38 -4.08
C ILE A 224 -4.74 -14.45 -5.07
N ALA A 225 -4.47 -14.32 -6.38
CA ALA A 225 -5.43 -14.28 -7.47
C ALA A 225 -6.79 -14.93 -7.15
N LYS A 226 -7.81 -14.08 -7.13
CA LYS A 226 -9.18 -14.32 -6.68
C LYS A 226 -9.64 -15.70 -7.08
N LYS A 227 -9.90 -16.54 -6.07
CA LYS A 227 -10.56 -17.85 -6.14
C LYS A 227 -11.50 -17.85 -7.34
N SER A 228 -11.09 -18.53 -8.40
CA SER A 228 -11.80 -18.56 -9.67
C SER A 228 -13.26 -18.85 -9.40
N HIS A 229 -14.09 -17.82 -9.51
CA HIS A 229 -15.54 -17.88 -9.43
C HIS A 229 -16.09 -18.64 -10.65
N ASN A 230 -15.19 -19.08 -11.53
CA ASN A 230 -15.43 -19.99 -12.63
C ASN A 230 -15.10 -21.45 -12.29
N ARG A 231 -15.23 -21.87 -11.01
CA ARG A 231 -15.71 -23.23 -10.75
C ARG A 231 -17.14 -23.33 -11.28
N LYS A 232 -17.26 -23.42 -12.61
CA LYS A 232 -18.39 -24.06 -13.28
C LYS A 232 -18.66 -25.32 -12.47
N LYS A 233 -19.79 -25.29 -11.81
CA LYS A 233 -20.42 -26.36 -11.07
C LYS A 233 -20.50 -27.55 -12.04
N SER A 234 -19.45 -28.37 -12.10
CA SER A 234 -19.52 -29.71 -12.67
C SER A 234 -20.36 -30.54 -11.72
N SER A 235 -21.66 -30.27 -11.80
CA SER A 235 -22.78 -30.97 -11.19
C SER A 235 -23.03 -32.32 -11.87
N GLY A 236 -22.02 -32.90 -12.54
CA GLY A 236 -22.06 -34.24 -13.10
C GLY A 236 -20.79 -34.94 -12.64
N ARG A 237 -20.83 -36.08 -11.94
CA ARG A 237 -21.84 -37.11 -11.87
C ARG A 237 -21.88 -37.66 -10.44
N LYS A 238 -23.11 -37.85 -9.94
CA LYS A 238 -23.42 -38.94 -9.02
C LYS A 238 -22.92 -40.25 -9.66
N SER A 239 -21.70 -40.69 -9.36
CA SER A 239 -21.36 -42.11 -9.50
C SER A 239 -21.97 -42.84 -8.30
N ARG A 240 -23.29 -43.03 -8.37
CA ARG A 240 -23.95 -44.16 -7.71
C ARG A 240 -23.50 -45.43 -8.44
N GLY A 241 -22.30 -45.92 -8.14
CA GLY A 241 -22.01 -47.36 -8.20
C GLY A 241 -21.93 -47.79 -6.74
N ILE A 242 -22.96 -48.37 -6.13
CA ILE A 242 -23.28 -49.81 -6.26
C ILE A 242 -21.99 -50.59 -5.96
N ARG A 243 -21.70 -50.88 -4.69
CA ARG A 243 -22.17 -52.07 -3.96
C ARG A 243 -21.67 -53.37 -4.63
N GLY A 244 -20.58 -53.88 -4.07
CA GLY A 244 -19.96 -55.17 -4.32
C GLY A 244 -18.53 -55.04 -3.79
N GLY A 245 -18.13 -55.61 -2.67
CA GLY A 245 -18.35 -56.99 -2.25
C GLY A 245 -17.00 -57.72 -2.37
N SER A 246 -16.74 -58.61 -1.41
CA SER A 246 -15.55 -59.46 -1.24
C SER A 246 -14.31 -58.79 -0.64
N SER A 247 -13.98 -58.99 0.64
CA SER A 247 -13.67 -60.23 1.41
C SER A 247 -12.19 -60.57 1.39
N GLY A 248 -11.56 -60.42 2.56
CA GLY A 248 -10.53 -61.32 3.09
C GLY A 248 -9.20 -61.42 2.36
N HIS A 249 -8.14 -60.90 2.98
CA HIS A 249 -7.03 -61.79 3.32
C HIS A 249 -6.32 -61.27 4.57
N HIS A 250 -6.48 -62.04 5.63
CA HIS A 250 -5.68 -62.05 6.84
C HIS A 250 -4.43 -62.85 6.47
N GLU A 251 -3.26 -62.22 6.48
CA GLU A 251 -1.99 -62.95 6.48
C GLU A 251 -1.30 -62.64 7.80
N ASP A 252 -1.36 -63.63 8.67
CA ASP A 252 -0.45 -63.79 9.80
C ASP A 252 0.98 -63.88 9.26
N TYR A 253 1.86 -63.01 9.75
CA TYR A 253 3.28 -63.29 9.77
C TYR A 253 3.76 -63.19 11.21
N ASP A 254 3.66 -64.33 11.89
CA ASP A 254 4.62 -64.72 12.93
C ASP A 254 6.00 -64.86 12.27
N SER A 255 7.00 -64.20 12.82
CA SER A 255 8.40 -64.62 12.66
C SER A 255 9.24 -64.10 13.83
N CYS A 256 9.49 -65.06 14.73
CA CYS A 256 10.66 -65.32 15.58
C CYS A 256 11.32 -64.17 16.36
#